data_AF-A0A928GB38-F1
#
_entry.id   AF-A0A928GB38-F1
#
_cell.length_a   1.000
_cell.length_b   1.000
_cell.length_c   1.000
_cell.angle_alpha   90.00
_cell.angle_beta   90.00
_cell.angle_gamma   90.00
#
_symmetry.space_group_name_H-M   'P 1'
#
loop_
_entity.id
_entity.type
_entity.pdbx_description
1 polymer ?
#
loop_
_entity_poly.entity_id
_entity_poly.type
_entity_poly.pdbx_seq_one_letter_code
_entity_poly.pdbx_strand_id
1 'polypeptide(L)'
;MTIFRKIGLSKRYGKVIYAVSAVLTLALSSLVFFNPYAIPMCLLLKLLSIPIILYLYTAITRKMDIYFYLNLGISRNEYRFIPFVVEFIGFILFITLIGYLGNAIR
;
A
#
# COMPACT_ATOMS: atom_id res chain seq x y z
N MET A 1 -13.40 10.21 13.49
CA MET A 1 -12.40 9.18 13.87
C MET A 1 -11.01 9.70 13.58
N THR A 2 -10.09 9.67 14.55
CA THR A 2 -8.73 10.25 14.41
C THR A 2 -7.84 9.45 13.47
N ILE A 3 -6.92 10.11 12.78
CA ILE A 3 -5.98 9.53 11.80
C ILE A 3 -5.14 8.41 12.42
N PHE A 4 -4.65 8.60 13.65
CA PHE A 4 -3.91 7.58 14.40
C PHE A 4 -4.70 6.27 14.60
N ARG A 5 -6.01 6.38 14.82
CA ARG A 5 -6.89 5.21 14.99
C ARG A 5 -7.11 4.50 13.66
N LYS A 6 -7.20 5.25 12.54
CA LYS A 6 -7.23 4.69 11.18
C LYS A 6 -5.95 3.90 10.88
N ILE A 7 -4.77 4.43 11.22
CA ILE A 7 -3.47 3.76 11.07
C ILE A 7 -3.39 2.47 11.92
N GLY A 8 -3.83 2.52 13.18
CA GLY A 8 -3.85 1.35 14.07
C GLY A 8 -4.73 0.21 13.54
N LEU A 9 -5.91 0.54 13.00
CA LEU A 9 -6.79 -0.45 12.38
C LEU A 9 -6.22 -0.98 11.06
N SER A 10 -5.60 -0.10 10.29
CA SER A 10 -4.88 -0.46 9.08
C SER A 10 -3.83 -1.56 9.34
N LYS A 11 -3.08 -1.45 10.43
CA LYS A 11 -2.09 -2.45 10.86
C LYS A 11 -2.70 -3.81 11.20
N ARG A 12 -3.96 -3.84 11.66
CA ARG A 12 -4.65 -5.06 12.09
C ARG A 12 -5.29 -5.81 10.92
N TYR A 13 -5.86 -5.08 9.95
CA TYR A 13 -6.64 -5.68 8.85
C TYR A 13 -5.93 -5.64 7.49
N GLY A 14 -5.02 -4.70 7.30
CA GLY A 14 -4.27 -4.52 6.06
C GLY A 14 -3.13 -5.52 5.87
N LYS A 15 -2.88 -6.47 6.79
CA LYS A 15 -1.70 -7.36 6.74
C LYS A 15 -1.51 -8.07 5.40
N VAL A 16 -2.58 -8.60 4.82
CA VAL A 16 -2.54 -9.29 3.52
C VAL A 16 -2.26 -8.31 2.39
N ILE A 17 -2.88 -7.14 2.42
CA ILE A 17 -2.63 -6.05 1.45
C ILE A 17 -1.16 -5.62 1.55
N TYR A 18 -0.65 -5.45 2.76
CA TYR A 18 0.75 -5.07 3.00
C TYR A 18 1.73 -6.13 2.53
N ALA A 19 1.45 -7.43 2.73
CA ALA A 19 2.33 -8.49 2.26
C ALA A 19 2.42 -8.50 0.73
N VAL A 20 1.29 -8.46 0.03
CA VAL A 20 1.26 -8.44 -1.45
C VAL A 20 1.88 -7.16 -1.99
N SER A 21 1.53 -6.01 -1.39
CA SER A 21 2.05 -4.71 -1.82
C SER A 21 3.54 -4.54 -1.52
N ALA A 22 4.05 -5.14 -0.43
CA ALA A 22 5.47 -5.10 -0.07
C ALA A 22 6.34 -5.84 -1.08
N VAL A 23 5.89 -6.99 -1.60
CA VAL A 23 6.62 -7.72 -2.66
C VAL A 23 6.78 -6.85 -3.89
N LEU A 24 5.70 -6.17 -4.31
CA LEU A 24 5.74 -5.23 -5.44
C LEU A 24 6.65 -4.04 -5.14
N THR A 25 6.57 -3.48 -3.92
CA THR A 25 7.43 -2.37 -3.48
C THR A 25 8.91 -2.75 -3.51
N LEU A 26 9.27 -3.95 -3.04
CA LEU A 26 10.65 -4.44 -3.08
C LEU A 26 11.16 -4.56 -4.52
N ALA A 27 10.37 -5.15 -5.41
CA ALA A 27 10.74 -5.27 -6.83
C ALA A 27 10.96 -3.90 -7.48
N LEU A 28 10.01 -2.96 -7.32
CA LEU A 28 10.14 -1.60 -7.85
C LEU A 28 11.32 -0.84 -7.23
N SER A 29 11.58 -1.04 -5.94
CA SER A 29 12.69 -0.39 -5.26
C SER A 29 14.06 -0.85 -5.75
N SER A 30 14.22 -2.15 -6.06
CA SER A 30 15.46 -2.64 -6.67
C SER A 30 15.71 -1.99 -8.02
N LEU A 31 14.66 -1.79 -8.83
CA LEU A 31 14.76 -1.13 -10.12
C LEU A 31 15.14 0.36 -9.97
N VAL A 32 14.58 1.06 -8.98
CA VAL A 32 14.94 2.46 -8.69
C VAL A 32 16.35 2.59 -8.13
N PHE A 33 16.83 1.63 -7.35
CA PHE A 33 18.22 1.61 -6.88
C PHE A 33 19.21 1.59 -8.05
N PHE A 34 18.94 0.77 -9.08
CA PHE A 34 19.79 0.71 -10.28
C PHE A 34 19.45 1.77 -11.34
N ASN A 35 18.31 2.43 -11.26
CA ASN A 35 17.93 3.48 -12.20
C ASN A 35 17.01 4.52 -11.52
N PRO A 36 17.58 5.57 -10.90
CA PRO A 36 16.82 6.58 -10.17
C PRO A 36 15.80 7.32 -11.04
N TYR A 37 16.03 7.40 -12.35
CA TYR A 37 15.11 8.05 -13.30
C TYR A 37 13.81 7.27 -13.52
N ALA A 38 13.74 6.02 -13.06
CA ALA A 38 12.54 5.18 -13.19
C ALA A 38 11.47 5.43 -12.11
N ILE A 39 11.68 6.36 -11.17
CA ILE A 39 10.71 6.70 -10.12
C ILE A 39 9.30 7.00 -10.68
N PRO A 40 9.12 7.82 -11.75
CA PRO A 40 7.80 8.11 -12.30
C PRO A 40 7.09 6.86 -12.85
N MET A 41 7.85 5.99 -13.51
CA MET A 41 7.34 4.70 -14.02
C MET A 41 6.92 3.78 -12.87
N CYS A 42 7.71 3.73 -11.79
CA CYS A 42 7.39 2.93 -10.61
C CYS A 42 6.14 3.44 -9.89
N LEU A 43 5.93 4.77 -9.83
CA LEU A 43 4.70 5.37 -9.30
C LEU A 43 3.47 4.96 -10.14
N LEU A 44 3.58 5.00 -11.47
CA LEU A 44 2.51 4.56 -12.37
C LEU A 44 2.17 3.07 -12.19
N LEU A 45 3.19 2.21 -12.15
CA LEU A 45 3.02 0.77 -11.91
C LEU A 45 2.36 0.50 -10.55
N LYS A 46 2.76 1.25 -9.52
CA LYS A 46 2.13 1.16 -8.20
C LYS A 46 0.67 1.56 -8.26
N LEU A 47 0.32 2.68 -8.91
CA LEU A 47 -1.07 3.13 -9.07
C LEU A 47 -1.92 2.11 -9.82
N LEU A 48 -1.40 1.52 -10.90
CA LEU A 48 -2.07 0.46 -11.68
C LEU A 48 -2.27 -0.83 -10.88
N SER A 49 -1.40 -1.10 -9.90
CA SER A 49 -1.53 -2.29 -9.04
C SER A 49 -2.63 -2.14 -7.98
N ILE A 50 -3.01 -0.92 -7.58
CA ILE A 50 -4.05 -0.66 -6.57
C ILE A 50 -5.38 -1.36 -6.90
N PRO A 51 -6.00 -1.20 -8.08
CA PRO A 51 -7.25 -1.85 -8.40
C PRO A 51 -7.15 -3.39 -8.41
N ILE A 52 -6.00 -3.94 -8.81
CA ILE A 52 -5.75 -5.38 -8.85
C ILE A 52 -5.66 -5.95 -7.43
N ILE A 53 -4.88 -5.31 -6.56
CA ILE A 53 -4.72 -5.71 -5.15
C ILE A 53 -6.05 -5.53 -4.41
N LEU A 54 -6.80 -4.46 -4.70
CA LEU A 54 -8.13 -4.24 -4.14
C LEU A 54 -9.10 -5.35 -4.57
N TYR A 55 -9.12 -5.71 -5.86
CA TYR A 55 -9.95 -6.81 -6.35
C TYR A 55 -9.63 -8.13 -5.64
N LEU A 56 -8.35 -8.52 -5.60
CA LEU A 56 -7.87 -9.71 -4.89
C LEU A 56 -8.28 -9.71 -3.41
N TYR A 57 -8.08 -8.58 -2.72
CA TYR A 57 -8.48 -8.43 -1.32
C TYR A 57 -9.99 -8.63 -1.13
N THR A 58 -10.80 -7.96 -1.95
CA THR A 58 -12.27 -8.04 -1.84
C THR A 58 -12.86 -9.40 -2.20
N ALA A 59 -12.20 -10.14 -3.09
CA ALA A 59 -12.57 -11.51 -3.44
C ALA A 59 -12.33 -12.48 -2.25
N ILE A 60 -11.22 -12.30 -1.54
CA ILE A 60 -10.82 -13.13 -0.39
C ILE A 60 -11.69 -12.82 0.84
N THR A 61 -12.01 -11.55 1.11
CA THR A 61 -12.72 -11.14 2.34
C THR A 61 -14.24 -11.14 2.27
N ARG A 62 -14.83 -11.57 1.14
CA ARG A 62 -16.28 -11.48 0.84
C ARG A 62 -17.21 -12.08 1.92
N LYS A 63 -16.72 -12.98 2.78
CA LYS A 63 -17.52 -13.66 3.83
C LYS A 63 -17.34 -13.14 5.27
N MET A 64 -16.31 -12.34 5.58
CA MET A 64 -16.02 -11.88 6.95
C MET A 64 -16.18 -10.36 7.18
N ASP A 65 -16.28 -9.57 6.11
CA ASP A 65 -16.24 -8.10 6.20
C ASP A 65 -17.47 -7.46 6.88
N ILE A 66 -18.67 -8.05 6.74
CA ILE A 66 -19.95 -7.39 7.09
C ILE A 66 -20.03 -6.98 8.56
N TYR A 67 -19.60 -7.84 9.47
CA TYR A 67 -19.64 -7.57 10.91
C TYR A 67 -18.49 -6.68 11.38
N PHE A 68 -17.39 -6.61 10.62
CA PHE A 68 -16.16 -5.95 11.07
C PHE A 68 -16.18 -4.43 10.89
N TYR A 69 -16.64 -3.91 9.75
CA TYR A 69 -16.71 -2.45 9.53
C TYR A 69 -17.86 -1.79 10.30
N LEU A 70 -18.97 -2.51 10.52
CA LEU A 70 -20.10 -2.05 11.34
C LEU A 70 -19.67 -1.81 12.80
N ASN A 71 -18.93 -2.75 13.39
CA ASN A 71 -18.37 -2.60 14.74
C ASN A 71 -17.32 -1.47 14.86
N LEU A 72 -16.75 -1.03 13.74
CA LEU A 72 -15.75 0.04 13.71
C LEU A 72 -16.37 1.43 13.44
N GLY A 73 -17.67 1.51 13.15
CA GLY A 73 -18.37 2.77 12.86
C GLY A 73 -17.87 3.45 11.58
N ILE A 74 -17.33 2.68 10.62
CA ILE A 74 -16.78 3.19 9.36
C ILE A 74 -17.50 2.57 8.17
N SER A 75 -17.49 3.28 7.05
CA SER A 75 -18.04 2.74 5.80
C SER A 75 -17.19 1.57 5.29
N ARG A 76 -17.82 0.63 4.58
CA ARG A 76 -17.14 -0.50 3.92
C ARG A 76 -16.04 -0.02 2.96
N ASN A 77 -16.25 1.13 2.33
CA ASN A 77 -15.25 1.75 1.44
C ASN A 77 -14.05 2.24 2.25
N GLU A 78 -14.26 2.99 3.33
CA GLU A 78 -13.16 3.46 4.20
C GLU A 78 -12.33 2.30 4.75
N TYR A 79 -12.97 1.21 5.20
CA TYR A 79 -12.27 0.02 5.67
C TYR A 79 -11.30 -0.55 4.62
N ARG A 80 -11.68 -0.50 3.34
CA ARG A 80 -10.87 -1.00 2.24
C ARG A 80 -9.79 -0.02 1.80
N PHE A 81 -10.06 1.29 1.78
CA PHE A 81 -9.14 2.29 1.26
C PHE A 81 -8.04 2.74 2.25
N ILE A 82 -8.32 2.75 3.55
CA ILE A 82 -7.35 3.16 4.59
C ILE A 82 -5.98 2.45 4.43
N PRO A 83 -5.90 1.11 4.29
CA PRO A 83 -4.61 0.43 4.13
C PRO A 83 -3.85 0.80 2.87
N PHE A 84 -4.53 1.10 1.77
CA PHE A 84 -3.87 1.53 0.54
C PHE A 84 -3.27 2.93 0.67
N VAL A 85 -3.99 3.87 1.29
CA VAL A 85 -3.48 5.24 1.47
C VAL A 85 -2.21 5.22 2.34
N VAL A 86 -2.25 4.48 3.45
CA VAL A 86 -1.10 4.37 4.36
C VAL A 86 0.08 3.69 3.66
N GLU A 87 -0.18 2.64 2.88
CA GLU A 87 0.87 1.93 2.13
C GLU A 87 1.48 2.79 1.03
N PHE A 88 0.65 3.53 0.29
CA PHE A 88 1.11 4.37 -0.82
C PHE A 88 1.99 5.52 -0.33
N ILE A 89 1.65 6.16 0.79
CA ILE A 89 2.50 7.18 1.42
C ILE A 89 3.84 6.56 1.83
N GLY A 90 3.82 5.37 2.46
CA GLY A 90 5.03 4.64 2.82
C GLY A 90 5.90 4.28 1.61
N PHE A 91 5.27 3.87 0.51
CA PHE A 91 5.92 3.57 -0.76
C PHE A 91 6.65 4.77 -1.34
N ILE A 92 6.01 5.95 -1.38
CA ILE A 92 6.64 7.18 -1.90
C ILE A 92 7.89 7.51 -1.08
N LEU A 93 7.80 7.47 0.25
CA LEU A 93 8.93 7.77 1.13
C LEU A 93 10.08 6.77 0.90
N PHE A 94 9.75 5.48 0.80
CA PHE A 94 10.72 4.41 0.61
C PHE A 94 11.43 4.49 -0.74
N ILE A 95 10.68 4.68 -1.82
CA ILE A 95 11.25 4.68 -3.17
C ILE A 95 12.09 5.92 -3.43
N THR A 96 11.70 7.06 -2.85
CA THR A 96 12.49 8.30 -2.91
C THR A 96 13.82 8.13 -2.17
N LEU A 97 13.79 7.55 -0.96
CA LEU A 97 14.99 7.29 -0.17
C LEU A 97 15.95 6.34 -0.90
N ILE A 98 15.43 5.27 -1.52
CA ILE A 98 16.22 4.32 -2.30
C ILE A 98 16.80 4.95 -3.57
N GLY A 99 16.03 5.81 -4.25
CA GLY A 99 16.54 6.57 -5.39
C GLY A 99 17.73 7.46 -5.02
N TYR A 100 17.64 8.16 -3.89
CA TYR A 100 18.76 8.95 -3.37
C TYR A 100 19.97 8.09 -3.00
N LEU A 101 19.77 6.95 -2.34
CA LEU A 101 20.83 5.99 -2.00
C LEU A 101 21.53 5.44 -3.26
N GLY A 102 20.76 5.00 -4.26
CA GLY A 102 21.30 4.49 -5.51
C GLY A 102 22.10 5.55 -6.27
N ASN A 103 21.67 6.81 -6.21
CA ASN A 103 22.40 7.94 -6.80
C ASN A 103 23.64 8.35 -6.00
N ALA A 104 23.67 8.15 -4.68
CA ALA A 104 24.81 8.50 -3.84
C ALA A 104 25.93 7.44 -3.86
N ILE A 105 25.60 6.18 -4.17
CA ILE A 105 26.56 5.07 -4.28
C ILE A 105 27.25 5.06 -5.65
N ARG A 106 26.65 5.66 -6.67
CA ARG A 106 27.21 5.78 -8.03
C ARG A 106 27.96 7.08 -8.20
#